data_AF-A0AAD5VU52-F1
#
_entry.id   AF-A0AAD5VU52-F1
#
_cell.length_a   1.000
_cell.length_b   1.000
_cell.length_c   1.000
_cell.angle_alpha   90.00
_cell.angle_beta   90.00
_cell.angle_gamma   90.00
#
_symmetry.space_group_name_H-M   'P 1'
#
loop_
_entity.id
_entity.type
_entity.pdbx_description
1 polymer ?
#
loop_
_entity_poly.entity_id
_entity_poly.type
_entity_poly.pdbx_seq_one_letter_code
_entity_poly.pdbx_strand_id
1 'polypeptide(L)'
;MANYYSHQSQAPPAANFDSIPNGHPTKQRNTHVCDSCGNIEPGYGTKFRVCGGCLSGVYCSKPCQDMSWPTHRAVCRVNAQNYALAHHNVYSDPRLAKQLRNFISAHEQLFQWAGFQALQVKRMSSNIRHKALLIVLDYQNHPKLLQQFSVAQTQILPMADVMRDVDPAVIEEMKRREARSRNSGGLGCMLLLVQCGMPGVAEFVPVELPRSITWDARDDWEYTLRKFVSEGRTDFLPISTTSRGIVYG
;
A
#
# COMPACT_ATOMS: atom_id res chain seq x y z
N MET A 1 -1.02 36.68 -28.71
CA MET A 1 -0.72 36.98 -27.29
C MET A 1 -0.58 35.65 -26.57
N ALA A 2 0.65 35.27 -26.23
CA ALA A 2 0.96 34.01 -25.57
C ALA A 2 0.60 34.15 -24.08
N ASN A 3 -0.35 33.33 -23.61
CA ASN A 3 -0.68 33.24 -22.19
C ASN A 3 0.42 32.43 -21.49
N TYR A 4 1.38 33.14 -20.90
CA TYR A 4 2.25 32.61 -19.86
C TYR A 4 1.38 32.26 -18.64
N TYR A 5 0.93 31.01 -18.56
CA TYR A 5 0.46 30.47 -17.29
C TYR A 5 1.65 30.40 -16.35
N SER A 6 1.59 31.20 -15.30
CA SER A 6 2.50 31.19 -14.17
C SER A 6 2.53 29.79 -13.54
N HIS A 7 3.55 29.00 -13.84
CA HIS A 7 3.97 27.88 -13.00
C HIS A 7 4.43 28.48 -11.65
N GLN A 8 3.49 28.66 -10.72
CA GLN A 8 3.87 28.73 -9.32
C GLN A 8 4.58 27.44 -8.98
N SER A 9 5.83 27.57 -8.54
CA SER A 9 6.74 26.50 -8.15
C SER A 9 6.11 25.69 -7.01
N GLN A 10 5.29 24.69 -7.34
CA GLN A 10 4.81 23.72 -6.37
C GLN A 10 6.03 23.00 -5.82
N ALA A 11 6.13 22.91 -4.49
CA ALA A 11 7.13 22.05 -3.86
C ALA A 11 7.02 20.62 -4.44
N PRO A 12 8.16 19.91 -4.59
CA PRO A 12 8.16 18.55 -5.11
C PRO A 12 7.21 17.66 -4.27
N PRO A 13 6.58 16.63 -4.85
CA PRO A 13 5.61 15.80 -4.13
C PRO A 13 6.25 14.91 -3.05
N ALA A 14 7.57 14.75 -3.08
CA ALA A 14 8.36 14.00 -2.10
C ALA A 14 9.65 14.76 -1.75
N ALA A 15 10.15 14.60 -0.53
CA ALA A 15 11.39 15.26 -0.07
C ALA A 15 12.61 14.91 -0.93
N ASN A 16 12.61 13.69 -1.45
CA ASN A 16 13.68 13.08 -2.23
C ASN A 16 13.29 12.92 -3.70
N PHE A 17 12.32 13.70 -4.19
CA PHE A 17 11.77 13.56 -5.53
C PHE A 17 12.82 13.65 -6.65
N ASP A 18 13.77 14.58 -6.52
CA ASP A 18 14.85 14.82 -7.49
C ASP A 18 16.20 14.23 -7.09
N SER A 19 16.26 13.58 -5.92
CA SER A 19 17.48 12.95 -5.42
C SER A 19 17.88 11.75 -6.29
N ILE A 20 19.17 11.66 -6.63
CA ILE A 20 19.73 10.45 -7.24
C ILE A 20 19.64 9.30 -6.23
N PRO A 21 19.20 8.09 -6.61
CA PRO A 21 19.15 6.94 -5.71
C PRO A 21 20.57 6.54 -5.27
N ASN A 22 21.07 7.14 -4.19
CA ASN A 22 22.30 6.68 -3.55
C ASN A 22 21.96 5.43 -2.74
N GLY A 23 22.74 4.37 -2.94
CA GLY A 23 22.46 2.97 -2.55
C GLY A 23 22.31 2.64 -1.06
N HIS A 24 21.94 3.59 -0.20
CA HIS A 24 21.56 3.33 1.18
C HIS A 24 20.11 3.75 1.42
N PRO A 25 19.15 2.80 1.36
CA PRO A 25 17.79 3.09 1.75
C PRO A 25 17.78 3.39 3.26
N THR A 26 17.62 4.66 3.63
CA THR A 26 17.18 5.01 4.98
C THR A 26 15.72 4.57 5.07
N LYS A 27 15.48 3.30 5.42
CA LYS A 27 14.14 2.79 5.71
C LYS A 27 13.55 3.66 6.80
N GLN A 28 12.62 4.53 6.44
CA GLN A 28 11.75 5.13 7.43
C GLN A 28 10.98 4.02 8.12
N ARG A 29 10.86 4.18 9.44
CA ARG A 29 10.25 3.18 10.30
C ARG A 29 8.75 3.39 10.22
N ASN A 30 8.08 2.67 9.31
CA ASN A 30 6.67 2.44 9.49
C ASN A 30 6.50 1.71 10.83
N THR A 31 5.74 2.31 11.73
CA THR A 31 5.48 1.72 13.04
C THR A 31 4.45 0.61 12.85
N HIS A 32 4.91 -0.62 12.68
CA HIS A 32 3.99 -1.73 12.49
C HIS A 32 3.27 -2.08 13.80
N VAL A 33 2.05 -2.60 13.70
CA VAL A 33 1.24 -3.04 14.84
C VAL A 33 1.07 -4.56 14.78
N CYS A 34 1.28 -5.24 15.89
CA CYS A 34 1.13 -6.69 15.98
C CYS A 34 -0.35 -7.09 15.77
N ASP A 35 -0.59 -7.99 14.82
CA ASP A 35 -1.91 -8.49 14.45
C ASP A 35 -2.63 -9.31 15.52
N SER A 36 -1.89 -9.71 16.55
CA SER A 36 -2.36 -10.60 17.61
C SER A 36 -2.60 -9.86 18.93
N CYS A 37 -1.63 -9.02 19.36
CA CYS A 37 -1.69 -8.34 20.65
C CYS A 37 -1.79 -6.80 20.56
N GLY A 38 -1.70 -6.21 19.37
CA GLY A 38 -1.76 -4.76 19.20
C GLY A 38 -0.52 -3.99 19.64
N ASN A 39 0.56 -4.66 20.08
CA ASN A 39 1.81 -4.00 20.38
C ASN A 39 2.33 -3.22 19.18
N ILE A 40 2.95 -2.07 19.45
CA ILE A 40 3.54 -1.19 18.46
C ILE A 40 5.02 -1.56 18.31
N GLU A 41 5.51 -1.70 17.08
CA GLU A 41 6.90 -2.05 16.81
C GLU A 41 7.84 -0.98 17.37
N PRO A 42 8.78 -1.35 18.26
CA PRO A 42 9.71 -0.38 18.81
C PRO A 42 10.65 0.09 17.70
N GLY A 43 10.89 1.40 17.64
CA GLY A 43 11.76 1.96 16.61
C GLY A 43 13.18 1.38 16.66
N TYR A 44 13.69 1.03 17.85
CA TYR A 44 14.98 0.42 18.05
C TYR A 44 14.82 -1.03 18.57
N GLY A 45 15.64 -1.96 18.08
CA GLY A 45 15.66 -3.34 18.54
C GLY A 45 15.07 -4.34 17.55
N THR A 46 14.46 -5.40 18.08
CA THR A 46 13.96 -6.54 17.29
C THR A 46 12.76 -6.13 16.44
N LYS A 47 12.90 -6.31 15.13
CA LYS A 47 11.81 -6.07 14.20
C LYS A 47 10.68 -7.07 14.35
N PHE A 48 9.46 -6.62 14.08
CA PHE A 48 8.33 -7.52 13.98
C PHE A 48 8.50 -8.43 12.77
N ARG A 49 7.96 -9.64 12.90
CA ARG A 49 8.01 -10.68 11.88
C ARG A 49 6.80 -10.53 10.98
N VAL A 50 7.03 -10.56 9.68
CA VAL A 50 5.94 -10.69 8.70
C VAL A 50 5.67 -12.16 8.40
N CYS A 51 4.42 -12.51 8.14
CA CYS A 51 4.02 -13.85 7.73
C CYS A 51 4.73 -14.23 6.43
N GLY A 52 5.54 -15.28 6.43
CA GLY A 52 6.31 -15.69 5.24
C GLY A 52 5.46 -16.17 4.05
N GLY A 53 4.18 -16.50 4.27
CA GLY A 53 3.26 -16.91 3.21
C GLY A 53 2.67 -15.74 2.44
N CYS A 54 1.94 -14.88 3.16
CA CYS A 54 1.18 -13.78 2.56
C CYS A 54 1.87 -12.41 2.64
N LEU A 55 2.96 -12.27 3.43
CA LEU A 55 3.69 -11.03 3.70
C LEU A 55 2.83 -9.85 4.25
N SER A 56 1.58 -10.13 4.64
CA SER A 56 0.63 -9.11 5.11
C SER A 56 0.39 -9.17 6.63
N GLY A 57 0.51 -10.35 7.24
CA GLY A 57 0.38 -10.50 8.69
C GLY A 57 1.65 -10.06 9.42
N VAL A 58 1.54 -9.22 10.45
CA VAL A 58 2.68 -8.69 11.22
C VAL A 58 2.60 -9.10 12.69
N TYR A 59 3.69 -9.64 13.24
CA TYR A 59 3.70 -10.23 14.58
C TYR A 59 4.97 -9.88 15.36
N CYS A 60 4.84 -9.48 16.62
CA CYS A 60 6.00 -9.21 17.48
C CYS A 60 6.80 -10.47 17.83
N SER A 61 6.19 -11.65 17.72
CA SER A 61 6.79 -12.93 18.11
C SER A 61 6.09 -14.12 17.44
N LYS A 62 6.75 -15.29 17.44
CA LYS A 62 6.14 -16.55 16.96
C LYS A 62 4.87 -16.94 17.73
N PRO A 63 4.81 -16.84 19.08
CA PRO A 63 3.56 -17.07 19.82
C PRO A 63 2.40 -16.19 19.36
N CYS A 64 2.65 -14.91 19.06
CA CYS A 64 1.63 -14.02 18.51
C CYS A 64 1.14 -14.47 17.13
N GLN A 65 2.05 -14.96 16.27
CA GLN A 65 1.67 -15.54 14.99
C GLN A 65 0.80 -16.80 15.17
N ASP A 66 1.20 -17.71 16.06
CA ASP A 66 0.48 -18.96 16.31
C ASP A 66 -0.93 -18.68 16.91
N MET A 67 -1.04 -17.70 17.81
CA MET A 67 -2.33 -17.25 18.37
C MET A 67 -3.26 -16.64 17.32
N SER A 68 -2.70 -15.92 16.34
CA SER A 68 -3.47 -15.34 15.22
C SER A 68 -3.78 -16.37 14.12
N TRP A 69 -3.15 -17.55 14.12
CA TRP A 69 -3.26 -18.51 13.02
C TRP A 69 -4.69 -18.99 12.72
N PRO A 70 -5.57 -19.29 13.70
CA PRO A 70 -6.92 -19.76 13.42
C PRO A 70 -7.75 -18.81 12.56
N THR A 71 -7.56 -17.50 12.77
CA THR A 71 -8.24 -16.43 12.03
C THR A 71 -7.46 -16.02 10.78
N HIS A 72 -6.12 -16.00 10.84
CA HIS A 72 -5.27 -15.59 9.72
C HIS A 72 -5.16 -16.64 8.61
N ARG A 73 -5.24 -17.93 8.91
CA ARG A 73 -4.96 -19.03 7.95
C ARG A 73 -5.77 -18.92 6.65
N ALA A 74 -7.05 -18.52 6.74
CA ALA A 74 -7.93 -18.40 5.59
C ALA A 74 -7.42 -17.29 4.67
N VAL A 75 -7.18 -16.11 5.24
CA VAL A 75 -6.60 -14.94 4.57
C VAL A 75 -5.21 -15.24 4.00
N CYS A 76 -4.37 -15.93 4.77
CA CYS A 76 -3.04 -16.31 4.34
C CYS A 76 -3.10 -17.21 3.11
N ARG A 77 -4.01 -18.18 3.10
CA ARG A 77 -4.23 -19.08 1.97
C ARG A 77 -4.76 -18.32 0.76
N VAL A 78 -5.73 -17.44 0.97
CA VAL A 78 -6.34 -16.56 -0.04
C VAL A 78 -5.29 -15.67 -0.71
N ASN A 79 -4.50 -14.93 0.08
CA ASN A 79 -3.42 -14.10 -0.47
C ASN A 79 -2.30 -14.97 -1.08
N ALA A 80 -2.04 -16.17 -0.56
CA ALA A 80 -1.09 -17.10 -1.17
C ALA A 80 -1.61 -17.74 -2.48
N GLN A 81 -2.92 -17.81 -2.68
CA GLN A 81 -3.58 -18.46 -3.81
C GLN A 81 -3.87 -17.52 -4.99
N ASN A 82 -3.69 -16.20 -4.82
CA ASN A 82 -3.89 -15.15 -5.82
C ASN A 82 -5.36 -15.00 -6.25
N TYR A 83 -5.84 -13.76 -6.40
CA TYR A 83 -7.14 -13.49 -6.99
C TYR A 83 -6.99 -12.91 -8.39
N ALA A 84 -7.91 -13.29 -9.28
CA ALA A 84 -8.21 -12.55 -10.49
C ALA A 84 -9.51 -11.77 -10.21
N LEU A 85 -9.47 -10.45 -10.35
CA LEU A 85 -10.66 -9.59 -10.20
C LEU A 85 -11.65 -9.74 -11.35
N ALA A 86 -11.31 -10.50 -12.39
CA ALA A 86 -12.24 -10.89 -13.43
C ALA A 86 -11.75 -12.19 -14.08
N HIS A 87 -12.63 -13.20 -14.09
CA HIS A 87 -12.58 -14.46 -14.84
C HIS A 87 -11.72 -15.61 -14.30
N HIS A 88 -12.42 -16.73 -14.07
CA HIS A 88 -12.03 -18.15 -14.08
C HIS A 88 -10.54 -18.52 -14.01
N ASN A 89 -10.22 -19.46 -13.10
CA ASN A 89 -9.13 -20.45 -13.16
C ASN A 89 -8.10 -20.23 -14.29
N VAL A 90 -7.17 -19.31 -14.11
CA VAL A 90 -5.95 -19.24 -14.92
C VAL A 90 -4.77 -19.36 -13.98
N TYR A 91 -3.85 -20.26 -14.31
CA TYR A 91 -2.60 -20.47 -13.59
C TYR A 91 -1.81 -19.17 -13.54
N SER A 92 -1.93 -18.45 -12.42
CA SER A 92 -1.01 -17.38 -12.05
C SER A 92 0.36 -17.98 -11.77
N ASP A 93 1.43 -17.45 -12.37
CA ASP A 93 2.80 -17.84 -12.00
C ASP A 93 3.05 -17.57 -10.51
N PRO A 94 3.25 -18.60 -9.66
CA PRO A 94 3.50 -18.41 -8.23
C PRO A 94 4.75 -17.55 -7.96
N ARG A 95 5.69 -17.49 -8.91
CA ARG A 95 6.87 -16.63 -8.81
C ARG A 95 6.50 -15.17 -8.96
N LEU A 96 5.68 -14.83 -9.96
CA LEU A 96 5.19 -13.47 -10.17
C LEU A 96 4.40 -12.98 -8.96
N ALA A 97 3.53 -13.82 -8.39
CA ALA A 97 2.79 -13.47 -7.18
C ALA A 97 3.70 -13.15 -5.99
N LYS A 98 4.70 -14.01 -5.75
CA LYS A 98 5.69 -13.75 -4.70
C LYS A 98 6.49 -12.47 -4.97
N GLN A 99 6.88 -12.23 -6.21
CA GLN A 99 7.58 -11.00 -6.61
C GLN A 99 6.71 -9.76 -6.40
N LEU A 100 5.43 -9.84 -6.75
CA LEU A 100 4.46 -8.77 -6.56
C LEU A 100 4.27 -8.45 -5.08
N ARG A 101 4.09 -9.46 -4.21
CA ARG A 101 4.01 -9.23 -2.75
C ARG A 101 5.26 -8.58 -2.17
N ASN A 102 6.43 -9.07 -2.58
CA ASN A 102 7.70 -8.46 -2.17
C ASN A 102 7.81 -7.01 -2.64
N PHE A 103 7.38 -6.73 -3.87
CA PHE A 103 7.40 -5.41 -4.47
C PHE A 103 6.46 -4.45 -3.72
N ILE A 104 5.21 -4.86 -3.46
CA ILE A 104 4.23 -4.09 -2.69
C ILE A 104 4.76 -3.80 -1.28
N SER A 105 5.29 -4.82 -0.59
CA SER A 105 5.86 -4.65 0.75
C SER A 105 7.06 -3.69 0.75
N ALA A 106 7.90 -3.72 -0.28
CA ALA A 106 9.04 -2.80 -0.40
C ALA A 106 8.61 -1.34 -0.66
N HIS A 107 7.45 -1.13 -1.28
CA HIS A 107 6.90 0.20 -1.62
C HIS A 107 5.69 0.57 -0.76
N GLU A 108 5.52 -0.05 0.41
CA GLU A 108 4.33 0.08 1.25
C GLU A 108 3.96 1.56 1.49
N GLN A 109 4.92 2.40 1.91
CA GLN A 109 4.69 3.81 2.19
C GLN A 109 4.18 4.59 0.95
N LEU A 110 4.74 4.31 -0.23
CA LEU A 110 4.32 4.92 -1.49
C LEU A 110 2.89 4.51 -1.86
N PHE A 111 2.58 3.21 -1.77
CA PHE A 111 1.24 2.69 -2.09
C PHE A 111 0.18 3.22 -1.13
N GLN A 112 0.48 3.25 0.18
CA GLN A 112 -0.42 3.81 1.20
C GLN A 112 -0.67 5.29 0.95
N TRP A 113 0.39 6.07 0.66
CA TRP A 113 0.26 7.48 0.33
C TRP A 113 -0.58 7.69 -0.94
N ALA A 114 -0.32 6.94 -2.02
CA ALA A 114 -1.09 7.04 -3.26
C ALA A 114 -2.58 6.73 -3.02
N GLY A 115 -2.88 5.68 -2.25
CA GLY A 115 -4.24 5.34 -1.83
C GLY A 115 -4.93 6.48 -1.08
N PHE A 116 -4.22 7.10 -0.12
CA PHE A 116 -4.74 8.23 0.63
C PHE A 116 -5.10 9.43 -0.26
N GLN A 117 -4.24 9.75 -1.22
CA GLN A 117 -4.45 10.83 -2.18
C GLN A 117 -5.62 10.51 -3.12
N ALA A 118 -5.59 9.35 -3.77
CA ALA A 118 -6.60 8.93 -4.76
C ALA A 118 -8.01 8.86 -4.14
N LEU A 119 -8.13 8.35 -2.91
CA LEU A 119 -9.40 8.25 -2.20
C LEU A 119 -9.79 9.55 -1.48
N GLN A 120 -8.99 10.63 -1.61
CA GLN A 120 -9.24 11.94 -1.00
C GLN A 120 -9.56 11.87 0.49
N VAL A 121 -8.87 10.99 1.22
CA VAL A 121 -9.22 10.67 2.61
C VAL A 121 -9.07 11.90 3.53
N LYS A 122 -8.12 12.81 3.26
CA LYS A 122 -7.97 14.08 3.98
C LYS A 122 -9.24 14.94 3.92
N ARG A 123 -9.90 14.95 2.75
CA ARG A 123 -11.10 15.73 2.49
C ARG A 123 -12.36 15.01 2.99
N MET A 124 -12.43 13.71 2.76
CA MET A 124 -13.61 12.90 3.09
C MET A 124 -13.20 11.48 3.48
N SER A 125 -12.94 11.27 4.77
CA SER A 125 -12.46 9.99 5.29
C SER A 125 -13.44 8.84 5.11
N SER A 126 -14.74 9.12 4.97
CA SER A 126 -15.76 8.11 4.67
C SER A 126 -15.60 7.47 3.29
N ASN A 127 -14.81 8.05 2.37
CA ASN A 127 -14.53 7.46 1.06
C ASN A 127 -13.97 6.03 1.16
N ILE A 128 -13.22 5.71 2.23
CA ILE A 128 -12.62 4.38 2.42
C ILE A 128 -13.66 3.25 2.57
N ARG A 129 -14.92 3.59 2.88
CA ARG A 129 -16.04 2.62 2.95
C ARG A 129 -16.69 2.35 1.61
N HIS A 130 -16.51 3.25 0.65
CA HIS A 130 -17.27 3.26 -0.60
C HIS A 130 -16.39 3.13 -1.83
N LYS A 131 -15.07 3.32 -1.69
CA LYS A 131 -14.12 3.35 -2.79
C LYS A 131 -12.88 2.54 -2.46
N ALA A 132 -12.33 1.88 -3.47
CA ALA A 132 -11.02 1.24 -3.44
C ALA A 132 -10.16 1.80 -4.60
N LEU A 133 -8.84 1.73 -4.45
CA LEU A 133 -7.91 2.09 -5.52
C LEU A 133 -7.38 0.82 -6.20
N LEU A 134 -7.63 0.68 -7.50
CA LEU A 134 -6.98 -0.30 -8.36
C LEU A 134 -5.71 0.31 -8.97
N ILE A 135 -4.60 -0.41 -8.85
CA ILE A 135 -3.33 -0.10 -9.48
C ILE A 135 -2.95 -1.29 -10.36
N VAL A 136 -2.93 -1.08 -11.67
CA VAL A 136 -2.51 -2.07 -12.65
C VAL A 136 -1.04 -1.85 -12.97
N LEU A 137 -0.24 -2.90 -12.81
CA LEU A 137 1.18 -2.94 -13.07
C LEU A 137 1.47 -3.79 -14.31
N ASP A 138 2.40 -3.33 -15.14
CA ASP A 138 3.06 -4.16 -16.13
C ASP A 138 4.30 -4.81 -15.53
N TYR A 139 4.58 -6.04 -15.97
CA TYR A 139 5.79 -6.78 -15.62
C TYR A 139 6.74 -6.81 -16.81
N GLN A 140 7.99 -6.43 -16.59
CA GLN A 140 9.06 -6.49 -17.58
C GLN A 140 10.28 -7.19 -17.03
N ASN A 141 11.03 -7.85 -17.90
CA ASN A 141 12.29 -8.45 -17.51
C ASN A 141 13.34 -7.34 -17.33
N HIS A 142 13.84 -7.19 -16.12
CA HIS A 142 14.87 -6.20 -15.77
C HIS A 142 15.87 -6.81 -14.78
N PRO A 143 17.19 -6.53 -14.90
CA PRO A 143 18.21 -7.08 -14.00
C PRO A 143 18.04 -6.64 -12.54
N LYS A 144 17.54 -5.42 -12.32
CA LYS A 144 17.14 -4.94 -10.99
C LYS A 144 15.70 -5.34 -10.71
N LEU A 145 15.49 -6.18 -9.70
CA LEU A 145 14.18 -6.75 -9.34
C LEU A 145 13.10 -5.69 -9.09
N LEU A 146 13.44 -4.57 -8.46
CA LEU A 146 12.47 -3.50 -8.16
C LEU A 146 12.10 -2.65 -9.38
N GLN A 147 12.80 -2.79 -10.51
CA GLN A 147 12.49 -2.10 -11.78
C GLN A 147 11.78 -3.03 -12.77
N GLN A 148 11.36 -4.22 -12.32
CA GLN A 148 10.57 -5.16 -13.11
C GLN A 148 9.10 -4.76 -13.20
N PHE A 149 8.64 -3.81 -12.39
CA PHE A 149 7.25 -3.34 -12.39
C PHE A 149 7.17 -1.90 -12.86
N SER A 150 6.13 -1.59 -13.63
CA SER A 150 5.75 -0.21 -13.99
C SER A 150 4.24 -0.04 -13.83
N VAL A 151 3.76 1.16 -13.52
CA VAL A 151 2.31 1.39 -13.43
C VAL A 151 1.76 1.55 -14.84
N ALA A 152 0.86 0.67 -15.24
CA ALA A 152 0.10 0.77 -16.48
C ALA A 152 -1.05 1.78 -16.29
N GLN A 153 -1.93 1.52 -15.32
CA GLN A 153 -3.14 2.28 -15.08
C GLN A 153 -3.48 2.37 -13.59
N THR A 154 -4.19 3.42 -13.20
CA THR A 154 -4.88 3.50 -11.91
C THR A 154 -6.38 3.73 -12.13
N GLN A 155 -7.21 3.24 -11.22
CA GLN A 155 -8.66 3.42 -11.28
C GLN A 155 -9.28 3.41 -9.88
N ILE A 156 -10.26 4.28 -9.65
CA ILE A 156 -11.09 4.23 -8.44
C ILE A 156 -12.27 3.32 -8.72
N LEU A 157 -12.46 2.30 -7.89
CA LEU A 157 -13.56 1.34 -8.00
C LEU A 157 -14.57 1.56 -6.88
N PRO A 158 -15.88 1.40 -7.13
CA PRO A 158 -16.87 1.29 -6.08
C PRO A 158 -16.60 0.05 -5.22
N MET A 159 -16.58 0.21 -3.90
CA MET A 159 -16.32 -0.90 -2.97
C MET A 159 -17.35 -2.03 -3.14
N ALA A 160 -18.60 -1.70 -3.47
CA ALA A 160 -19.65 -2.69 -3.71
C ALA A 160 -19.33 -3.62 -4.89
N ASP A 161 -18.70 -3.11 -5.95
CA ASP A 161 -18.33 -3.92 -7.10
C ASP A 161 -17.11 -4.78 -6.79
N VAL A 162 -16.13 -4.23 -6.06
CA VAL A 162 -14.98 -5.00 -5.59
C VAL A 162 -15.42 -6.17 -4.71
N MET A 163 -16.34 -5.95 -3.78
CA MET A 163 -16.71 -6.94 -2.77
C MET A 163 -17.65 -8.04 -3.27
N ARG A 164 -18.20 -7.91 -4.49
CA ARG A 164 -19.19 -8.85 -5.04
C ARG A 164 -18.62 -10.26 -5.23
N ASP A 165 -17.42 -10.35 -5.78
CA ASP A 165 -16.80 -11.60 -6.23
C ASP A 165 -15.54 -11.98 -5.43
N VAL A 166 -15.35 -11.32 -4.28
CA VAL A 166 -14.20 -11.52 -3.40
C VAL A 166 -14.48 -12.60 -2.37
N ASP A 167 -13.47 -13.42 -2.08
CA ASP A 167 -13.59 -14.47 -1.07
C ASP A 167 -13.95 -13.88 0.30
N PRO A 168 -14.95 -14.46 1.00
CA PRO A 168 -15.40 -13.99 2.31
C PRO A 168 -14.29 -13.82 3.34
N ALA A 169 -13.18 -14.56 3.25
CA ALA A 169 -12.04 -14.41 4.15
C ALA A 169 -11.31 -13.07 3.96
N VAL A 170 -11.22 -12.53 2.74
CA VAL A 170 -10.67 -11.18 2.50
C VAL A 170 -11.59 -10.14 3.14
N ILE A 171 -12.91 -10.31 2.97
CA ILE A 171 -13.91 -9.41 3.54
C ILE A 171 -13.82 -9.38 5.07
N GLU A 172 -13.65 -10.56 5.69
CA GLU A 172 -13.53 -10.66 7.15
C GLU A 172 -12.23 -10.03 7.67
N GLU A 173 -11.10 -10.19 6.95
CA GLU A 173 -9.86 -9.51 7.33
C GLU A 173 -9.97 -7.99 7.23
N MET A 174 -10.61 -7.49 6.16
CA MET A 174 -10.90 -6.06 5.99
C MET A 174 -11.69 -5.51 7.16
N LYS A 175 -12.77 -6.21 7.57
CA LYS A 175 -13.58 -5.84 8.73
C LYS A 175 -12.76 -5.85 10.03
N ARG A 176 -11.91 -6.87 10.23
CA ARG A 176 -11.06 -7.00 11.41
C ARG A 176 -10.06 -5.85 11.53
N ARG A 177 -9.39 -5.50 10.44
CA ARG A 177 -8.44 -4.36 10.38
C ARG A 177 -9.15 -3.03 10.55
N GLU A 178 -10.33 -2.86 9.94
CA GLU A 178 -11.14 -1.66 10.15
C GLU A 178 -11.53 -1.51 11.64
N ALA A 179 -12.08 -2.56 12.25
CA ALA A 179 -12.47 -2.54 13.66
C ALA A 179 -11.27 -2.20 14.57
N ARG A 180 -10.10 -2.80 14.30
CA ARG A 180 -8.88 -2.51 15.05
C ARG A 180 -8.45 -1.05 14.90
N SER A 181 -8.36 -0.54 13.67
CA SER A 181 -8.01 0.85 13.41
C SER A 181 -8.96 1.79 14.14
N ARG A 182 -10.27 1.55 14.09
CA ARG A 182 -11.26 2.39 14.81
C ARG A 182 -11.11 2.31 16.33
N ASN A 183 -10.89 1.11 16.87
CA ASN A 183 -10.73 0.91 18.31
C ASN A 183 -9.46 1.58 18.86
N SER A 184 -8.43 1.76 18.03
CA SER A 184 -7.23 2.53 18.37
C SER A 184 -7.34 4.04 18.04
N GLY A 185 -8.52 4.53 17.67
CA GLY A 185 -8.78 5.93 17.33
C GLY A 185 -8.40 6.33 15.91
N GLY A 186 -8.05 5.38 15.06
CA GLY A 186 -7.78 5.54 13.63
C GLY A 186 -9.04 5.76 12.79
N LEU A 187 -8.83 6.10 11.50
CA LEU A 187 -9.91 6.48 10.59
C LEU A 187 -10.67 5.26 10.01
N GLY A 188 -10.07 4.07 10.06
CA GLY A 188 -10.60 2.83 9.50
C GLY A 188 -9.58 2.11 8.61
N CYS A 189 -10.07 1.27 7.69
CA CYS A 189 -9.22 0.54 6.75
C CYS A 189 -9.56 0.94 5.31
N MET A 190 -8.54 1.28 4.53
CA MET A 190 -8.60 1.53 3.09
C MET A 190 -8.20 0.25 2.34
N LEU A 191 -8.78 0.01 1.16
CA LEU A 191 -8.38 -1.10 0.29
C LEU A 191 -7.66 -0.61 -0.96
N LEU A 192 -6.47 -1.15 -1.20
CA LEU A 192 -5.80 -1.09 -2.50
C LEU A 192 -5.88 -2.46 -3.16
N LEU A 193 -6.09 -2.47 -4.47
CA LEU A 193 -5.98 -3.65 -5.31
C LEU A 193 -4.79 -3.43 -6.22
N VAL A 194 -3.77 -4.27 -6.11
CA VAL A 194 -2.59 -4.17 -6.96
C VAL A 194 -2.57 -5.38 -7.87
N GLN A 195 -2.82 -5.13 -9.16
CA GLN A 195 -2.87 -6.16 -10.18
C GLN A 195 -1.64 -6.09 -11.08
N CYS A 196 -1.12 -7.23 -11.50
CA CYS A 196 -0.05 -7.31 -12.47
C CYS A 196 -0.40 -8.28 -13.61
N GLY A 197 -0.52 -7.75 -14.84
CA GLY A 197 -0.92 -8.49 -16.03
C GLY A 197 -2.44 -8.63 -16.25
N MET A 198 -2.85 -9.04 -17.46
CA MET A 198 -4.24 -9.28 -17.87
C MET A 198 -4.39 -10.54 -18.76
N PRO A 199 -5.09 -11.61 -18.30
CA PRO A 199 -5.40 -11.88 -16.89
C PRO A 199 -4.10 -12.08 -16.10
N GLY A 200 -4.05 -11.55 -14.89
CA GLY A 200 -2.83 -11.45 -14.10
C GLY A 200 -3.02 -11.82 -12.64
N VAL A 201 -2.01 -11.52 -11.83
CA VAL A 201 -2.07 -11.69 -10.36
C VAL A 201 -2.63 -10.41 -9.75
N ALA A 202 -3.63 -10.51 -8.87
CA ALA A 202 -4.04 -9.38 -8.02
C ALA A 202 -3.79 -9.67 -6.53
N GLU A 203 -3.33 -8.64 -5.83
CA GLU A 203 -3.11 -8.63 -4.39
C GLU A 203 -4.05 -7.61 -3.74
N PHE A 204 -4.79 -8.05 -2.72
CA PHE A 204 -5.57 -7.17 -1.86
C PHE A 204 -4.67 -6.63 -0.76
N VAL A 205 -4.61 -5.31 -0.64
CA VAL A 205 -3.76 -4.62 0.33
C VAL A 205 -4.63 -3.77 1.27
N PRO A 206 -5.11 -4.35 2.37
CA PRO A 206 -5.78 -3.62 3.44
C PRO A 206 -4.79 -2.69 4.17
N VAL A 207 -5.08 -1.40 4.21
CA VAL A 207 -4.26 -0.38 4.88
C VAL A 207 -5.03 0.21 6.05
N GLU A 208 -4.55 0.01 7.27
CA GLU A 208 -5.09 0.68 8.47
C GLU A 208 -4.65 2.14 8.49
N LEU A 209 -5.60 3.05 8.69
CA LEU A 209 -5.33 4.48 8.66
C LEU A 209 -5.20 5.04 10.09
N PRO A 210 -4.13 5.81 10.38
CA PRO A 210 -3.95 6.43 11.69
C PRO A 210 -5.02 7.51 11.94
N ARG A 211 -5.11 7.99 13.18
CA ARG A 211 -6.06 9.05 13.60
C ARG A 211 -5.91 10.34 12.79
N SER A 212 -4.68 10.69 12.46
CA SER A 212 -4.32 11.94 11.78
C SER A 212 -3.25 11.67 10.74
N ILE A 213 -3.37 12.31 9.59
CA ILE A 213 -2.40 12.20 8.50
C ILE A 213 -1.71 13.55 8.32
N THR A 214 -0.39 13.53 8.48
CA THR A 214 0.44 14.73 8.63
C THR A 214 0.87 15.32 7.29
N TRP A 215 0.97 14.49 6.25
CA TRP A 215 1.40 14.92 4.92
C TRP A 215 0.30 15.66 4.13
N ASP A 216 0.76 16.39 3.12
CA ASP A 216 -0.07 17.26 2.30
C ASP A 216 -0.97 16.48 1.34
N ALA A 217 -2.09 17.09 0.97
CA ALA A 217 -2.90 16.59 -0.15
C ALA A 217 -2.20 16.97 -1.47
N ARG A 218 -2.16 16.03 -2.41
CA ARG A 218 -1.39 16.14 -3.66
C ARG A 218 -2.20 15.60 -4.83
N ASP A 219 -2.45 16.46 -5.82
CA ASP A 219 -3.16 16.08 -7.04
C ASP A 219 -2.25 15.37 -8.06
N ASP A 220 -0.92 15.54 -7.94
CA ASP A 220 0.11 14.89 -8.77
C ASP A 220 0.55 13.51 -8.24
N TRP A 221 -0.29 12.88 -7.42
CA TRP A 221 0.00 11.61 -6.77
C TRP A 221 0.25 10.49 -7.78
N GLU A 222 -0.47 10.45 -8.89
CA GLU A 222 -0.34 9.39 -9.89
C GLU A 222 0.99 9.50 -10.63
N TYR A 223 1.42 10.72 -10.95
CA TYR A 223 2.73 10.98 -11.54
C TYR A 223 3.86 10.56 -10.59
N THR A 224 3.73 10.89 -9.31
CA THR A 224 4.68 10.52 -8.27
C THR A 224 4.78 9.00 -8.12
N LEU A 225 3.64 8.31 -8.06
CA LEU A 225 3.55 6.85 -8.01
C LEU A 225 4.27 6.21 -9.21
N ARG A 226 3.95 6.66 -10.43
CA ARG A 226 4.57 6.18 -11.67
C ARG A 226 6.08 6.33 -11.65
N LYS A 227 6.59 7.51 -11.26
CA LYS A 227 8.03 7.79 -11.18
C LYS A 227 8.72 6.82 -10.23
N PHE A 228 8.32 6.77 -8.95
CA PHE A 228 8.97 5.95 -7.94
C PHE A 228 8.90 4.46 -8.27
N VAL A 229 7.77 3.97 -8.79
CA VAL A 229 7.63 2.57 -9.25
C VAL A 229 8.59 2.27 -10.40
N SER A 230 8.61 3.09 -11.45
CA SER A 230 9.47 2.86 -12.62
C SER A 230 10.97 2.92 -12.30
N GLU A 231 11.36 3.77 -11.34
CA GLU A 231 12.73 3.88 -10.85
C GLU A 231 13.08 2.78 -9.83
N GLY A 232 12.10 1.99 -9.38
CA GLY A 232 12.26 0.95 -8.36
C GLY A 232 12.65 1.50 -6.99
N ARG A 233 12.16 2.69 -6.65
CA ARG A 233 12.54 3.47 -5.47
C ARG A 233 11.65 3.17 -4.28
N THR A 234 12.27 2.66 -3.22
CA THR A 234 11.61 2.32 -1.94
C THR A 234 11.82 3.37 -0.86
N ASP A 235 12.45 4.50 -1.20
CA ASP A 235 12.85 5.55 -0.28
C ASP A 235 11.84 6.70 -0.23
N PHE A 236 10.60 6.53 -0.74
CA PHE A 236 9.59 7.60 -0.81
C PHE A 236 9.36 8.33 0.52
N LEU A 237 9.50 9.67 0.52
CA LEU A 237 9.33 10.54 1.68
C LEU A 237 8.23 11.59 1.44
N PRO A 238 7.01 11.42 1.98
CA PRO A 238 5.94 12.39 1.79
C PRO A 238 6.22 13.72 2.49
N ILE A 239 5.76 14.81 1.87
CA ILE A 239 5.94 16.17 2.41
C ILE A 239 4.77 16.57 3.31
N SER A 240 5.07 17.20 4.45
CA SER A 240 4.10 17.83 5.35
C SER A 240 4.39 19.32 5.47
N THR A 241 3.50 20.20 5.02
CA THR A 241 3.66 21.64 5.18
C THR A 241 3.01 22.11 6.48
N THR A 242 3.79 22.76 7.34
CA THR A 242 3.31 23.31 8.62
C THR A 242 3.50 24.83 8.67
N SER A 243 2.90 25.49 9.66
CA SER A 243 3.13 26.93 9.91
C SER A 243 4.59 27.26 10.26
N ARG A 244 5.40 26.25 10.61
CA ARG A 244 6.83 26.38 10.92
C ARG A 244 7.75 26.01 9.74
N GLY A 245 7.16 25.74 8.57
CA GLY A 245 7.89 25.32 7.36
C GLY A 245 7.58 23.88 6.95
N ILE A 246 8.35 23.41 5.97
CA ILE A 246 8.22 22.08 5.38
C ILE A 246 8.90 21.04 6.29
N VAL A 247 8.13 20.03 6.70
CA VAL A 247 8.61 18.87 7.45
C VAL A 247 8.58 17.65 6.53
N TYR A 248 9.70 16.94 6.46
CA TYR A 248 9.80 15.67 5.75
C TYR A 248 9.41 14.55 6.71
N GLY A 249 8.30 13.89 6.37
CA GLY A 249 7.69 12.83 7.16
C GLY A 249 8.16 11.48 6.71
#